data_AF-A0A7Y6EF40-F1
#
_entry.id   AF-A0A7Y6EF40-F1
#
_cell.length_a   1.000
_cell.length_b   1.000
_cell.length_c   1.000
_cell.angle_alpha   90.00
_cell.angle_beta   90.00
_cell.angle_gamma   90.00
#
_symmetry.space_group_name_H-M   'P 1'
#
loop_
_entity.id
_entity.type
_entity.pdbx_description
1 polymer ?
#
loop_
_entity_poly.entity_id
_entity_poly.type
_entity_poly.pdbx_seq_one_letter_code
_entity_poly.pdbx_strand_id
1 'polypeptide(L)'
;SGSTVPERSGVALSFCGRRVSFDAIASTASLLDAAQEKNLILKSHDLDEMGITLLKIGAMKGVCTIRDPFEAIESWMEVFGFSLEQSMIDFGKWLKTFQSIQQDVLVLRFDLIQDRPIIAIWKIARYLGFTLSPMEFFRLWKSYQKKSISKFSNSLSANSDETVDIGFSYYDKENFFHRRHVRLNKTIKLSSSEREQVLRQVPGFSEFYNTFFS
;
A
#
# COMPACT_ATOMS: atom_id res chain seq x y z
N SER A 1 8.12 32.73 -26.87
CA SER A 1 8.98 32.52 -25.68
C SER A 1 8.11 32.64 -24.45
N GLY A 2 8.16 31.66 -23.54
CA GLY A 2 7.37 31.67 -22.31
C GLY A 2 6.96 30.27 -21.86
N SER A 3 7.93 29.39 -21.63
CA SER A 3 7.72 28.11 -20.95
C SER A 3 7.50 28.36 -19.46
N THR A 4 6.30 28.12 -18.96
CA THR A 4 6.04 28.02 -17.53
C THR A 4 6.25 26.57 -17.08
N VAL A 5 7.27 26.39 -16.26
CA VAL A 5 7.60 25.15 -15.53
C VAL A 5 6.49 24.89 -14.50
N PRO A 6 5.96 23.67 -14.33
CA PRO A 6 5.12 23.36 -13.18
C PRO A 6 6.00 23.12 -11.95
N GLU A 7 5.74 23.90 -10.90
CA GLU A 7 6.35 23.78 -9.57
C GLU A 7 6.11 22.37 -9.01
N ARG A 8 7.21 21.72 -8.63
CA ARG A 8 7.22 20.44 -7.92
C ARG A 8 7.12 20.72 -6.42
N SER A 9 5.95 20.51 -5.83
CA SER A 9 5.76 20.54 -4.37
C SER A 9 6.05 19.15 -3.78
N GLY A 10 7.30 18.94 -3.37
CA GLY A 10 7.69 17.82 -2.49
C GLY A 10 7.53 18.22 -1.03
N VAL A 11 6.84 17.41 -0.23
CA VAL A 11 6.67 17.64 1.21
C VAL A 11 7.27 16.46 1.98
N ALA A 12 8.18 16.76 2.89
CA ALA A 12 8.83 15.82 3.81
C ALA A 12 8.61 16.31 5.24
N LEU A 13 8.37 15.43 6.24
CA LEU A 13 8.53 15.79 7.66
C LEU A 13 8.68 14.59 8.62
N SER A 14 9.19 14.91 9.81
CA SER A 14 10.02 14.12 10.75
C SER A 14 9.32 13.81 12.08
N PHE A 15 9.64 12.70 12.75
CA PHE A 15 9.92 12.69 14.21
C PHE A 15 10.77 11.46 14.61
N CYS A 16 11.91 11.71 15.28
CA CYS A 16 12.98 10.76 15.64
C CYS A 16 13.45 9.84 14.48
N GLY A 17 14.25 10.43 13.58
CA GLY A 17 14.58 9.92 12.25
C GLY A 17 13.54 10.37 11.22
N ARG A 18 13.87 11.37 10.37
CA ARG A 18 12.97 11.79 9.26
C ARG A 18 12.66 10.57 8.39
N ARG A 19 11.43 10.07 8.49
CA ARG A 19 10.84 9.18 7.49
C ARG A 19 10.50 10.04 6.29
N VAL A 20 10.94 9.64 5.09
CA VAL A 20 10.49 10.27 3.86
C VAL A 20 9.57 9.27 3.18
N SER A 21 8.30 9.65 3.01
CA SER A 21 7.32 8.92 2.21
C SER A 21 7.18 9.67 0.90
N PHE A 22 7.15 8.95 -0.21
CA PHE A 22 7.04 9.53 -1.52
C PHE A 22 5.91 8.86 -2.29
N ASP A 23 5.19 9.65 -3.07
CA ASP A 23 4.17 9.14 -3.99
C ASP A 23 4.80 8.30 -5.11
N ALA A 24 4.00 7.38 -5.64
CA ALA A 24 4.31 6.31 -6.58
C ALA A 24 4.80 6.74 -7.99
N ILE A 25 5.37 7.95 -8.13
CA ILE A 25 5.86 8.52 -9.40
C ILE A 25 7.38 8.76 -9.38
N ALA A 26 8.00 8.81 -8.20
CA ALA A 26 9.45 8.96 -8.10
C ALA A 26 10.17 7.60 -8.24
N SER A 27 11.23 7.56 -9.04
CA SER A 27 12.06 6.35 -9.19
C SER A 27 12.78 6.04 -7.89
N THR A 28 13.04 4.76 -7.64
CA THR A 28 13.72 4.29 -6.42
C THR A 28 15.06 5.02 -6.20
N ALA A 29 15.78 5.34 -7.28
CA ALA A 29 17.01 6.13 -7.21
C ALA A 29 16.80 7.52 -6.59
N SER A 30 15.80 8.28 -7.08
CA SER A 30 15.51 9.62 -6.55
C SER A 30 15.08 9.60 -5.09
N LEU A 31 14.40 8.53 -4.67
CA LEU A 31 13.97 8.33 -3.29
C LEU A 31 15.16 8.10 -2.36
N LEU A 32 16.12 7.29 -2.80
CA LEU A 32 17.34 6.99 -2.06
C LEU A 32 18.23 8.23 -1.93
N ASP A 33 18.40 8.99 -3.02
CA ASP A 33 19.19 10.23 -3.01
C ASP A 33 18.63 11.26 -2.02
N ALA A 34 17.30 11.35 -1.94
CA ALA A 34 16.63 12.26 -1.02
C ALA A 34 16.61 11.78 0.45
N ALA A 35 16.88 10.50 0.71
CA ALA A 35 16.80 9.92 2.06
C ALA A 35 17.97 10.32 2.98
N GLN A 36 19.08 10.84 2.43
CA GLN A 36 20.24 11.43 3.16
C GLN A 36 20.52 10.78 4.54
N GLU A 37 20.95 9.51 4.53
CA GLU A 37 21.38 8.68 5.67
C GLU A 37 20.29 8.24 6.68
N LYS A 38 19.02 8.20 6.30
CA LYS A 38 17.92 7.80 7.19
C LYS A 38 17.24 6.50 6.78
N ASN A 39 16.51 5.92 7.74
CA ASN A 39 15.60 4.81 7.46
C ASN A 39 14.50 5.27 6.49
N LEU A 40 14.49 4.70 5.29
CA LEU A 40 13.51 4.95 4.25
C LEU A 40 12.40 3.90 4.31
N ILE A 41 11.14 4.33 4.30
CA ILE A 41 9.98 3.44 4.20
C ILE A 41 9.25 3.79 2.92
N LEU A 42 9.19 2.85 1.98
CA LEU A 42 8.52 3.02 0.71
C LEU A 42 7.24 2.18 0.66
N LYS A 43 6.16 2.78 0.16
CA LYS A 43 4.91 2.08 -0.14
C LYS A 43 4.58 2.32 -1.60
N SER A 44 4.52 1.26 -2.39
CA SER A 44 4.13 1.35 -3.79
C SER A 44 3.25 0.16 -4.20
N HIS A 45 2.44 0.38 -5.24
CA HIS A 45 1.69 -0.66 -5.93
C HIS A 45 2.47 -1.24 -7.12
N ASP A 46 3.57 -0.59 -7.51
CA ASP A 46 4.50 -1.07 -8.53
C ASP A 46 5.94 -0.69 -8.17
N LEU A 47 6.93 -1.46 -8.63
CA LEU A 47 8.34 -1.19 -8.36
C LEU A 47 9.11 -1.12 -9.67
N ASP A 48 9.99 -0.14 -9.79
CA ASP A 48 10.94 -0.08 -10.89
C ASP A 48 12.01 -1.18 -10.75
N GLU A 49 12.81 -1.36 -11.80
CA GLU A 49 13.85 -2.40 -11.86
C GLU A 49 14.86 -2.29 -10.71
N MET A 50 15.16 -1.05 -10.27
CA MET A 50 16.06 -0.83 -9.15
C MET A 50 15.43 -1.32 -7.84
N GLY A 51 14.17 -0.98 -7.57
CA GLY A 51 13.45 -1.46 -6.39
C GLY A 51 13.37 -2.99 -6.34
N ILE A 52 13.08 -3.63 -7.47
CA ILE A 52 13.08 -5.11 -7.59
C ILE A 52 14.48 -5.66 -7.31
N THR A 53 15.52 -5.06 -7.88
CA THR A 53 16.91 -5.50 -7.67
C THR A 53 17.31 -5.40 -6.21
N LEU A 54 17.00 -4.29 -5.54
CA LEU A 54 17.33 -4.07 -4.12
C LEU A 54 16.64 -5.09 -3.20
N LEU A 55 15.41 -5.50 -3.51
CA LEU A 55 14.72 -6.58 -2.79
C LEU A 55 15.45 -7.92 -2.99
N LYS A 56 15.76 -8.28 -4.23
CA LYS A 56 16.39 -9.55 -4.59
C LYS A 56 17.78 -9.75 -3.99
N ILE A 57 18.58 -8.68 -3.92
CA ILE A 57 19.91 -8.74 -3.31
C ILE A 57 19.87 -8.57 -1.78
N GLY A 58 18.68 -8.38 -1.18
CA GLY A 58 18.51 -8.18 0.26
C GLY A 58 18.97 -6.82 0.79
N ALA A 59 19.28 -5.87 -0.09
CA ALA A 59 19.62 -4.49 0.29
C ALA A 59 18.39 -3.71 0.78
N MET A 60 17.19 -4.15 0.39
CA MET A 60 15.90 -3.66 0.89
C MET A 60 15.08 -4.84 1.43
N LYS A 61 14.42 -4.63 2.56
CA LYS A 61 13.40 -5.58 3.07
C LYS A 61 12.04 -5.19 2.52
N GLY A 62 11.29 -6.17 2.00
CA GLY A 62 9.95 -5.95 1.45
C GLY A 62 8.87 -6.63 2.28
N VAL A 63 7.78 -5.92 2.55
CA VAL A 63 6.55 -6.51 3.07
C VAL A 63 5.48 -6.33 2.00
N CYS A 64 5.03 -7.43 1.39
CA CYS A 64 4.00 -7.40 0.37
C CYS A 64 2.68 -7.87 0.96
N THR A 65 1.68 -6.99 0.95
CA THR A 65 0.33 -7.35 1.38
C THR A 65 -0.49 -7.86 0.20
N ILE A 66 -1.09 -9.03 0.33
CA ILE A 66 -2.00 -9.61 -0.66
C ILE A 66 -3.43 -9.61 -0.14
N ARG A 67 -4.38 -9.36 -1.03
CA ARG A 67 -5.82 -9.34 -0.73
C ARG A 67 -6.55 -10.17 -1.78
N ASP A 68 -7.75 -10.62 -1.46
CA ASP A 68 -8.66 -11.17 -2.46
C ASP A 68 -8.66 -10.21 -3.67
N PRO A 69 -8.30 -10.70 -4.86
CA PRO A 69 -8.04 -9.84 -6.00
C PRO A 69 -9.31 -9.19 -6.55
N PHE A 70 -10.48 -9.81 -6.40
CA PHE A 70 -11.76 -9.17 -6.74
C PHE A 70 -12.04 -8.03 -5.76
N GLU A 71 -11.76 -8.23 -4.48
CA GLU A 71 -11.90 -7.19 -3.45
C GLU A 71 -10.90 -6.02 -3.67
N ALA A 72 -9.71 -6.30 -4.19
CA ALA A 72 -8.70 -5.29 -4.53
C ALA A 72 -9.12 -4.44 -5.73
N ILE A 73 -9.58 -5.07 -6.83
CA ILE A 73 -10.08 -4.38 -8.03
C ILE A 73 -11.25 -3.46 -7.68
N GLU A 74 -12.23 -3.97 -6.94
CA GLU A 74 -13.37 -3.17 -6.51
C GLU A 74 -12.95 -2.02 -5.57
N SER A 75 -11.89 -2.20 -4.80
CA SER A 75 -11.34 -1.13 -3.94
C SER A 75 -10.92 0.08 -4.75
N TRP A 76 -10.30 -0.11 -5.91
CA TRP A 76 -9.91 0.99 -6.78
C TRP A 76 -11.12 1.65 -7.46
N MET A 77 -12.10 0.85 -7.88
CA MET A 77 -13.33 1.36 -8.47
C MET A 77 -14.10 2.27 -7.50
N GLU A 78 -14.29 1.86 -6.25
CA GLU A 78 -15.05 2.68 -5.30
C GLU A 78 -14.27 3.85 -4.71
N VAL A 79 -12.98 3.65 -4.40
CA VAL A 79 -12.19 4.67 -3.68
C VAL A 79 -11.67 5.74 -4.64
N PHE A 80 -11.26 5.35 -5.84
CA PHE A 80 -10.64 6.25 -6.81
C PHE A 80 -11.53 6.52 -8.04
N GLY A 81 -12.70 5.88 -8.13
CA GLY A 81 -13.62 6.08 -9.25
C GLY A 81 -13.14 5.46 -10.56
N PHE A 82 -12.20 4.51 -10.51
CA PHE A 82 -11.63 3.89 -11.70
C PHE A 82 -12.66 2.98 -12.40
N SER A 83 -12.52 2.83 -13.71
CA SER A 83 -13.27 1.82 -14.46
C SER A 83 -12.78 0.41 -14.11
N LEU A 84 -13.59 -0.60 -14.40
CA LEU A 84 -13.19 -2.01 -14.26
C LEU A 84 -11.93 -2.31 -15.10
N GLU A 85 -11.89 -1.82 -16.34
CA GLU A 85 -10.75 -2.00 -17.25
C GLU A 85 -9.46 -1.42 -16.67
N GLN A 86 -9.51 -0.16 -16.20
CA GLN A 86 -8.34 0.48 -15.58
C GLN A 86 -7.89 -0.30 -14.33
N SER A 87 -8.84 -0.72 -13.51
CA SER A 87 -8.56 -1.49 -12.29
C SER A 87 -7.94 -2.86 -12.60
N MET A 88 -8.34 -3.52 -13.69
CA MET A 88 -7.71 -4.76 -14.15
C MET A 88 -6.29 -4.53 -14.66
N ILE A 89 -6.04 -3.45 -15.39
CA ILE A 89 -4.70 -3.07 -15.88
C ILE A 89 -3.76 -2.85 -14.69
N ASP A 90 -4.18 -2.07 -13.70
CA ASP A 90 -3.35 -1.79 -12.53
C ASP A 90 -3.17 -3.01 -11.63
N PHE A 91 -4.16 -3.90 -11.57
CA PHE A 91 -4.02 -5.17 -10.88
C PHE A 91 -3.01 -6.07 -11.58
N GLY A 92 -3.04 -6.11 -12.91
CA GLY A 92 -2.08 -6.86 -13.73
C GLY A 92 -0.64 -6.36 -13.54
N LYS A 93 -0.42 -5.05 -13.48
CA LYS A 93 0.90 -4.46 -13.16
C LYS A 93 1.38 -4.90 -11.78
N TRP A 94 0.53 -4.73 -10.76
CA TRP A 94 0.84 -5.16 -9.40
C TRP A 94 1.16 -6.66 -9.34
N LEU A 95 0.38 -7.50 -10.02
CA LEU A 95 0.55 -8.96 -10.04
C LEU A 95 1.88 -9.36 -10.68
N LYS A 96 2.25 -8.74 -11.81
CA LYS A 96 3.54 -8.95 -12.46
C LYS A 96 4.69 -8.61 -11.50
N THR A 97 4.59 -7.47 -10.82
CA THR A 97 5.61 -7.05 -9.84
C THR A 97 5.66 -8.02 -8.66
N PHE A 98 4.51 -8.42 -8.11
CA PHE A 98 4.42 -9.43 -7.05
C PHE A 98 5.09 -10.75 -7.45
N GLN A 99 4.76 -11.30 -8.62
CA GLN A 99 5.35 -12.54 -9.12
C GLN A 99 6.87 -12.46 -9.21
N SER A 100 7.41 -11.27 -9.50
CA SER A 100 8.86 -11.06 -9.60
C SER A 100 9.60 -10.99 -8.27
N ILE A 101 8.91 -10.71 -7.16
CA ILE A 101 9.51 -10.48 -5.82
C ILE A 101 8.97 -11.40 -4.72
N GLN A 102 7.94 -12.21 -4.97
CA GLN A 102 7.21 -12.95 -3.93
C GLN A 102 8.08 -13.90 -3.08
N GLN A 103 9.24 -14.33 -3.59
CA GLN A 103 10.19 -15.17 -2.86
C GLN A 103 11.18 -14.36 -1.99
N ASP A 104 11.29 -13.05 -2.23
CA ASP A 104 12.27 -12.15 -1.60
C ASP A 104 11.64 -11.26 -0.51
N VAL A 105 10.30 -11.29 -0.39
CA VAL A 105 9.53 -10.42 0.51
C VAL A 105 8.73 -11.22 1.53
N LEU A 106 8.41 -10.59 2.66
CA LEU A 106 7.40 -11.13 3.56
C LEU A 106 6.01 -10.93 2.94
N VAL A 107 5.37 -12.02 2.51
CA VAL A 107 3.98 -12.01 2.03
C VAL A 107 3.01 -12.09 3.21
N LEU A 108 2.10 -11.13 3.29
CA LEU A 108 1.04 -11.08 4.32
C LEU A 108 -0.33 -10.96 3.68
N ARG A 109 -1.23 -11.88 4.03
CA ARG A 109 -2.63 -11.75 3.63
C ARG A 109 -3.33 -10.65 4.43
N PHE A 110 -4.20 -9.91 3.76
CA PHE A 110 -4.93 -8.79 4.33
C PHE A 110 -5.96 -9.23 5.38
N ASP A 111 -6.55 -10.40 5.23
CA ASP A 111 -7.42 -10.99 6.24
C ASP A 111 -6.68 -11.30 7.55
N LEU A 112 -5.44 -11.77 7.50
CA LEU A 112 -4.60 -11.94 8.69
C LEU A 112 -4.39 -10.61 9.41
N ILE A 113 -4.13 -9.53 8.67
CA ILE A 113 -3.97 -8.18 9.23
C ILE A 113 -5.25 -7.71 9.92
N GLN A 114 -6.40 -8.01 9.34
CA GLN A 114 -7.70 -7.60 9.89
C GLN A 114 -8.15 -8.44 11.09
N ASP A 115 -8.05 -9.75 10.98
CA ASP A 115 -8.67 -10.69 11.91
C ASP A 115 -7.72 -11.06 13.05
N ARG A 116 -6.40 -11.01 12.79
CA ARG A 116 -5.35 -11.34 13.77
C ARG A 116 -4.19 -10.33 13.70
N PRO A 117 -4.45 -9.02 13.92
CA PRO A 117 -3.45 -7.95 13.78
C PRO A 117 -2.20 -8.17 14.65
N ILE A 118 -2.35 -8.81 15.81
CA ILE A 118 -1.25 -9.22 16.68
C ILE A 118 -0.26 -10.11 15.92
N ILE A 119 -0.75 -11.14 15.23
CA ILE A 119 0.11 -12.06 14.47
C ILE A 119 0.79 -11.32 13.32
N ALA A 120 0.08 -10.41 12.65
CA ALA A 120 0.66 -9.61 11.58
C ALA A 120 1.79 -8.69 12.09
N ILE A 121 1.57 -7.95 13.18
CA ILE A 121 2.59 -7.09 13.82
C ILE A 121 3.83 -7.92 14.17
N TRP A 122 3.64 -9.09 14.79
CA TRP A 122 4.75 -9.97 15.16
C TRP A 122 5.54 -10.45 13.94
N LYS A 123 4.86 -10.91 12.88
CA LYS A 123 5.53 -11.35 11.63
C LYS A 123 6.36 -10.23 11.00
N ILE A 124 5.80 -9.02 10.92
CA ILE A 124 6.49 -7.85 10.36
C ILE A 124 7.72 -7.50 11.20
N ALA A 125 7.56 -7.38 12.53
CA ALA A 125 8.64 -7.04 13.43
C ALA A 125 9.80 -8.04 13.33
N ARG A 126 9.49 -9.34 13.38
CA ARG A 126 10.48 -10.41 13.25
C ARG A 126 11.21 -10.37 11.90
N TYR A 127 10.49 -10.18 10.79
CA TYR A 127 11.10 -10.10 9.46
C TYR A 127 12.02 -8.88 9.32
N LEU A 128 11.60 -7.73 9.84
CA LEU A 128 12.39 -6.51 9.82
C LEU A 128 13.58 -6.56 10.81
N GLY A 129 13.58 -7.48 11.78
CA GLY A 129 14.63 -7.63 12.78
C GLY A 129 14.41 -6.77 14.02
N PHE A 130 13.20 -6.28 14.24
CA PHE A 130 12.83 -5.53 15.44
C PHE A 130 12.45 -6.48 16.56
N THR A 131 12.94 -6.16 17.77
CA THR A 131 12.46 -6.76 19.01
C THR A 131 11.49 -5.79 19.66
N LEU A 132 10.22 -6.17 19.78
CA LEU A 132 9.20 -5.35 20.42
C LEU A 132 9.02 -5.78 21.87
N SER A 133 9.02 -4.81 22.79
CA SER A 133 8.54 -5.04 24.15
C SER A 133 7.02 -5.32 24.16
N PRO A 134 6.49 -6.00 25.18
CA PRO A 134 5.05 -6.21 25.32
C PRO A 134 4.23 -4.92 25.28
N MET A 135 4.79 -3.83 25.82
CA MET A 135 4.11 -2.53 25.87
C MET A 135 4.09 -1.82 24.51
N GLU A 136 5.18 -1.86 23.74
CA GLU A 136 5.20 -1.35 22.36
C GLU A 136 4.24 -2.15 21.48
N PHE A 137 4.23 -3.46 21.65
CA PHE A 137 3.34 -4.35 20.94
C PHE A 137 1.86 -4.01 21.21
N PHE A 138 1.49 -3.84 22.48
CA PHE A 138 0.14 -3.45 22.87
C PHE A 138 -0.25 -2.07 22.32
N ARG A 139 0.68 -1.10 22.35
CA ARG A 139 0.47 0.24 21.76
C ARG A 139 0.20 0.16 20.27
N LEU A 140 1.03 -0.55 19.50
CA LEU A 140 0.84 -0.74 18.07
C LEU A 140 -0.52 -1.39 17.77
N TRP A 141 -0.84 -2.47 18.47
CA TRP A 141 -2.13 -3.16 18.30
C TRP A 141 -3.32 -2.24 18.57
N LYS A 142 -3.27 -1.46 19.65
CA LYS A 142 -4.35 -0.53 20.02
C LYS A 142 -4.50 0.63 19.04
N SER A 143 -3.38 1.22 18.59
CA SER A 143 -3.37 2.36 17.67
C SER A 143 -3.89 1.99 16.28
N TYR A 144 -3.56 0.78 15.80
CA TYR A 144 -3.91 0.34 14.45
C TYR A 144 -5.15 -0.56 14.39
N GLN A 145 -6.04 -0.47 15.39
CA GLN A 145 -7.33 -1.15 15.31
C GLN A 145 -8.16 -0.58 14.16
N LYS A 146 -8.71 -1.46 13.32
CA LYS A 146 -9.50 -1.10 12.14
C LYS A 146 -10.61 -0.08 12.42
N LYS A 147 -11.30 -0.20 13.57
CA LYS A 147 -12.33 0.76 14.00
C LYS A 147 -11.75 2.15 14.29
N SER A 148 -10.62 2.22 14.98
CA SER A 148 -9.92 3.47 15.28
C SER A 148 -9.43 4.14 14.00
N ILE A 149 -8.78 3.39 13.11
CA ILE A 149 -8.31 3.90 11.81
C ILE A 149 -9.49 4.37 10.96
N SER A 150 -10.58 3.58 10.88
CA SER A 150 -11.77 3.97 10.10
C SER A 150 -12.40 5.26 10.63
N LYS A 151 -12.52 5.41 11.96
CA LYS A 151 -13.02 6.64 12.57
C LYS A 151 -12.13 7.84 12.24
N PHE A 152 -10.82 7.69 12.37
CA PHE A 152 -9.83 8.73 12.06
C PHE A 152 -9.85 9.12 10.58
N SER A 153 -9.76 8.14 9.68
CA SER A 153 -9.81 8.32 8.22
C SER A 153 -11.09 9.04 7.78
N ASN A 154 -12.23 8.73 8.39
CA ASN A 154 -13.50 9.39 8.07
C ASN A 154 -13.62 10.81 8.64
N SER A 155 -12.85 11.14 9.68
CA SER A 155 -12.80 12.50 10.24
C SER A 155 -11.81 13.43 9.53
N LEU A 156 -11.01 12.93 8.59
CA LEU A 156 -10.10 13.79 7.81
C LEU A 156 -10.89 14.86 7.04
N SER A 157 -10.35 16.07 7.05
CA SER A 157 -10.89 17.24 6.35
C SER A 157 -9.87 17.73 5.35
N ALA A 158 -10.30 18.03 4.12
CA ALA A 158 -9.42 18.55 3.05
C ALA A 158 -8.77 19.89 3.39
N ASN A 159 -9.35 20.66 4.31
CA ASN A 159 -8.89 21.99 4.70
C ASN A 159 -7.98 21.97 5.94
N SER A 160 -7.47 20.81 6.34
CA SER A 160 -6.56 20.69 7.48
C SER A 160 -5.11 20.83 7.02
N ASP A 161 -4.29 21.57 7.77
CA ASP A 161 -2.84 21.64 7.57
C ASP A 161 -2.16 20.27 7.70
N GLU A 162 -2.83 19.29 8.33
CA GLU A 162 -2.35 17.93 8.51
C GLU A 162 -2.68 17.01 7.32
N THR A 163 -3.42 17.50 6.33
CA THR A 163 -3.83 16.70 5.15
C THR A 163 -3.09 17.10 3.88
N VAL A 164 -2.86 16.13 3.00
CA VAL A 164 -2.39 16.33 1.63
C VAL A 164 -3.52 16.00 0.67
N ASP A 165 -3.89 16.97 -0.17
CA ASP A 165 -4.83 16.77 -1.28
C ASP A 165 -4.07 16.41 -2.55
N ILE A 166 -4.46 15.30 -3.17
CA ILE A 166 -3.89 14.78 -4.42
C ILE A 166 -4.89 14.84 -5.58
N GLY A 167 -5.93 15.68 -5.46
CA GLY A 167 -6.94 15.96 -6.46
C GLY A 167 -8.09 14.94 -6.50
N PHE A 168 -7.79 13.65 -6.39
CA PHE A 168 -8.80 12.57 -6.37
C PHE A 168 -9.02 11.94 -4.99
N SER A 169 -8.17 12.28 -4.01
CA SER A 169 -8.26 11.83 -2.62
C SER A 169 -7.47 12.81 -1.74
N TYR A 170 -7.58 12.67 -0.42
CA TYR A 170 -6.65 13.29 0.51
C TYR A 170 -6.31 12.34 1.65
N TYR A 171 -5.12 12.51 2.20
CA TYR A 171 -4.57 11.64 3.23
C TYR A 171 -3.91 12.44 4.35
N ASP A 172 -3.82 11.80 5.52
CA ASP A 172 -3.11 12.32 6.70
C ASP A 172 -1.58 12.28 6.50
N LYS A 173 -0.88 13.40 6.72
CA LYS A 173 0.58 13.52 6.51
C LYS A 173 1.39 12.58 7.39
N GLU A 174 0.91 12.24 8.57
CA GLU A 174 1.66 11.42 9.53
C GLU A 174 1.48 9.92 9.25
N ASN A 175 0.23 9.48 9.07
CA ASN A 175 -0.12 8.08 9.00
C ASN A 175 -0.42 7.58 7.59
N PHE A 176 -0.51 8.48 6.60
CA PHE A 176 -0.84 8.17 5.20
C PHE A 176 -2.20 7.49 5.02
N PHE A 177 -3.09 7.65 5.99
CA PHE A 177 -4.45 7.14 5.90
C PHE A 177 -5.25 8.02 4.97
N HIS A 178 -5.65 7.46 3.84
CA HIS A 178 -6.57 8.11 2.93
C HIS A 178 -7.97 8.17 3.53
N ARG A 179 -8.68 9.26 3.26
CA ARG A 179 -10.09 9.38 3.64
C ARG A 179 -10.92 8.29 2.98
N ARG A 180 -11.85 7.70 3.75
CA ARG A 180 -12.82 6.68 3.31
C ARG A 180 -12.18 5.40 2.73
N HIS A 181 -10.88 5.19 2.90
CA HIS A 181 -10.17 4.04 2.35
C HIS A 181 -10.31 2.76 3.23
N VAL A 182 -10.75 2.90 4.48
CA VAL A 182 -10.95 1.76 5.40
C VAL A 182 -12.40 1.31 5.39
N ARG A 183 -12.69 0.22 4.66
CA ARG A 183 -14.00 -0.44 4.66
C ARG A 183 -14.18 -1.31 5.89
N LEU A 184 -15.27 -1.12 6.65
CA LEU A 184 -15.58 -1.97 7.79
C LEU A 184 -16.10 -3.35 7.36
N ASN A 185 -16.93 -3.39 6.32
CA ASN A 185 -17.58 -4.61 5.82
C ASN A 185 -16.90 -5.10 4.53
N LYS A 186 -16.80 -6.42 4.38
CA LYS A 186 -16.35 -7.09 3.15
C LYS A 186 -17.58 -7.45 2.33
N THR A 187 -17.76 -6.86 1.17
CA THR A 187 -18.81 -7.26 0.22
C THR A 187 -18.32 -6.96 -1.18
N ILE A 188 -18.03 -8.01 -1.94
CA ILE A 188 -17.63 -7.89 -3.35
C ILE A 188 -18.90 -7.75 -4.18
N LYS A 189 -19.09 -6.59 -4.81
CA LYS A 189 -20.26 -6.23 -5.64
C LYS A 189 -20.07 -6.53 -7.11
N LEU A 190 -18.87 -6.94 -7.55
CA LEU A 190 -18.63 -7.39 -8.91
C LEU A 190 -19.60 -8.53 -9.27
N SER A 191 -20.33 -8.35 -10.36
CA SER A 191 -21.22 -9.34 -10.95
C SER A 191 -20.46 -10.55 -11.49
N SER A 192 -21.16 -11.66 -11.73
CA SER A 192 -20.55 -12.87 -12.28
C SER A 192 -19.85 -12.61 -13.61
N SER A 193 -20.45 -11.81 -14.50
CA SER A 193 -19.86 -11.47 -15.80
C SER A 193 -18.59 -10.62 -15.66
N GLU A 194 -18.54 -9.69 -14.71
CA GLU A 194 -17.34 -8.90 -14.43
C GLU A 194 -16.22 -9.78 -13.85
N ARG A 195 -16.55 -10.73 -12.95
CA ARG A 195 -15.58 -11.68 -12.41
C ARG A 195 -15.00 -12.57 -13.51
N GLU A 196 -15.83 -13.07 -14.42
CA GLU A 196 -15.39 -13.84 -15.59
C GLU A 196 -14.54 -13.00 -16.54
N GLN A 197 -14.81 -11.71 -16.68
CA GLN A 197 -13.98 -10.80 -17.46
C GLN A 197 -12.58 -10.68 -16.83
N VAL A 198 -12.50 -10.46 -15.53
CA VAL A 198 -11.23 -10.38 -14.78
C VAL A 198 -10.41 -11.67 -14.95
N LEU A 199 -11.04 -12.83 -14.74
CA LEU A 199 -10.38 -14.14 -14.88
C LEU A 199 -9.79 -14.37 -16.27
N ARG A 200 -10.45 -13.85 -17.32
CA ARG A 200 -9.99 -14.01 -18.71
C ARG A 200 -8.92 -13.00 -19.11
N GLN A 201 -9.02 -11.76 -18.61
CA GLN A 201 -8.23 -10.64 -19.12
C GLN A 201 -6.98 -10.32 -18.31
N VAL A 202 -6.87 -10.81 -17.07
CA VAL A 202 -5.68 -10.61 -16.23
C VAL A 202 -4.80 -11.86 -16.26
N PRO A 203 -3.63 -11.84 -16.93
CA PRO A 203 -2.72 -12.98 -16.96
C PRO A 203 -2.25 -13.37 -15.56
N GLY A 204 -2.23 -14.67 -15.26
CA GLY A 204 -1.80 -15.21 -13.97
C GLY A 204 -2.81 -15.05 -12.83
N PHE A 205 -3.97 -14.43 -13.06
CA PHE A 205 -4.98 -14.21 -12.02
C PHE A 205 -5.44 -15.52 -11.38
N SER A 206 -5.85 -16.50 -12.20
CA SER A 206 -6.39 -17.77 -11.70
C SER A 206 -5.37 -18.53 -10.85
N GLU A 207 -4.10 -18.55 -11.27
CA GLU A 207 -3.01 -19.19 -10.51
C GLU A 207 -2.81 -18.50 -9.16
N PHE A 208 -2.72 -17.16 -9.16
CA PHE A 208 -2.62 -16.37 -7.94
C PHE A 208 -3.81 -16.60 -6.99
N TYR A 209 -5.03 -16.54 -7.52
CA TYR A 209 -6.25 -16.74 -6.74
C TYR A 209 -6.28 -18.12 -6.10
N ASN A 210 -6.01 -19.17 -6.89
CA ASN A 210 -6.02 -20.54 -6.39
C ASN A 210 -4.91 -20.81 -5.37
N THR A 211 -3.75 -20.18 -5.54
CA THR A 211 -2.61 -20.37 -4.62
C THR A 211 -2.84 -19.73 -3.26
N PHE A 212 -3.49 -18.56 -3.21
CA PHE A 212 -3.56 -17.77 -1.98
C PHE A 212 -4.95 -17.66 -1.36
N PHE A 213 -6.03 -17.94 -2.11
CA PHE A 213 -7.41 -17.64 -1.69
C PHE A 213 -8.42 -18.78 -1.89
N SER A 214 -8.04 -19.88 -2.56
CA SER A 214 -8.82 -21.13 -2.60
C SER A 214 -8.39 -22.09 -1.50
#